data_AF-A0A3R7E060-F1
#
_entry.id   AF-A0A3R7E060-F1
#
_cell.length_a   1.000
_cell.length_b   1.000
_cell.length_c   1.000
_cell.angle_alpha   90.00
_cell.angle_beta   90.00
_cell.angle_gamma   90.00
#
_symmetry.space_group_name_H-M   'P 1'
#
loop_
_entity.id
_entity.type
_entity.pdbx_description
1 polymer ?
#
loop_
_entity_poly.entity_id
_entity_poly.type
_entity_poly.pdbx_seq_one_letter_code
_entity_poly.pdbx_strand_id
1 'polypeptide(L)'
;VNHSARTAPAVPLGVCGDVTGDKSIDIGDVILLGNHVRYPAKYPVDEWAADVNCDSSIDIGDVILLGNHVRYPAKYPLRCCEI
;
A
#
# COMPACT_ATOMS: atom_id res chain seq x y z
N VAL A 1 -8.15 -12.60 39.97
CA VAL A 1 -8.94 -13.15 38.85
C VAL A 1 -9.23 -12.04 37.84
N ASN A 2 -8.80 -12.25 36.61
CA ASN A 2 -9.15 -11.63 35.32
C ASN A 2 -9.44 -10.13 35.20
N HIS A 3 -8.51 -9.41 34.56
CA HIS A 3 -8.87 -8.53 33.44
C HIS A 3 -7.98 -8.86 32.24
N SER A 4 -8.59 -9.44 31.21
CA SER A 4 -8.00 -9.76 29.92
C SER A 4 -7.49 -8.48 29.24
N ALA A 5 -6.17 -8.31 29.19
CA ALA A 5 -5.54 -7.44 28.21
C ALA A 5 -5.52 -8.20 26.88
N ARG A 6 -6.48 -7.90 26.00
CA ARG A 6 -6.37 -8.27 24.59
C ARG A 6 -5.24 -7.42 24.01
N THR A 7 -4.17 -8.07 23.57
CA THR A 7 -3.12 -7.48 22.76
C THR A 7 -3.78 -6.92 21.50
N ALA A 8 -3.85 -5.60 21.36
CA ALA A 8 -4.24 -4.97 20.10
C ALA A 8 -3.21 -5.39 19.04
N PRO A 9 -3.62 -5.81 17.83
CA PRO A 9 -2.66 -5.99 16.74
C PRO A 9 -2.00 -4.64 16.49
N ALA A 10 -0.68 -4.64 16.32
CA ALA A 10 0.04 -3.45 15.90
C ALA A 10 -0.46 -3.10 14.50
N VAL A 11 -1.34 -2.09 14.40
CA VAL A 11 -1.69 -1.50 13.10
C VAL A 11 -0.36 -1.16 12.42
N PRO A 12 -0.11 -1.61 11.18
CA PRO A 12 1.09 -1.22 10.46
C PRO A 12 1.21 0.30 10.54
N LEU A 13 2.33 0.82 11.04
CA LEU A 13 2.60 2.26 11.10
C LEU A 13 2.90 2.84 9.69
N GLY A 14 2.38 2.19 8.65
CA GLY A 14 2.55 2.57 7.25
C GLY A 14 1.45 3.52 6.79
N VAL A 15 1.75 4.24 5.71
CA VAL A 15 0.75 5.03 4.98
C VAL A 15 0.31 4.19 3.79
N CYS A 16 -1.01 3.99 3.63
CA CYS A 16 -1.52 3.22 2.50
C CYS A 16 -1.12 3.90 1.18
N GLY A 17 -0.47 3.17 0.27
CA GLY A 17 0.09 3.71 -0.97
C GLY A 17 1.51 4.31 -0.87
N ASP A 18 2.11 4.38 0.32
CA ASP A 18 3.53 4.71 0.50
C ASP A 18 4.38 3.45 0.28
N VAL A 19 4.57 3.12 -0.99
CA VAL A 19 5.29 1.92 -1.43
C VAL A 19 6.80 2.06 -1.19
N THR A 20 7.30 3.29 -1.12
CA THR A 20 8.72 3.59 -0.87
C THR A 20 9.09 3.62 0.62
N GLY A 21 8.11 3.77 1.51
CA GLY A 21 8.29 3.90 2.96
C GLY A 21 8.83 5.26 3.39
N ASP A 22 8.71 6.29 2.54
CA ASP A 22 9.25 7.63 2.78
C ASP A 22 8.26 8.58 3.46
N LYS A 23 7.04 8.08 3.75
CA LYS A 23 5.90 8.76 4.40
C LYS A 23 5.17 9.76 3.49
N SER A 24 5.45 9.75 2.20
CA SER A 24 4.73 10.51 1.18
C SER A 24 3.96 9.56 0.28
N ILE A 25 2.93 10.07 -0.40
CA ILE A 25 2.24 9.35 -1.48
C ILE A 25 2.44 10.17 -2.73
N ASP A 26 3.40 9.79 -3.56
CA ASP A 26 3.78 10.51 -4.77
C ASP A 26 4.15 9.62 -5.96
N ILE A 27 4.75 10.21 -7.00
CA ILE A 27 5.09 9.50 -8.24
C ILE A 27 6.19 8.45 -8.03
N GLY A 28 7.03 8.58 -6.99
CA GLY A 28 8.03 7.61 -6.59
C GLY A 28 7.39 6.26 -6.24
N ASP A 29 6.29 6.28 -5.49
CA ASP A 29 5.53 5.07 -5.14
C ASP A 29 4.95 4.39 -6.37
N VAL A 30 4.38 5.17 -7.29
CA VAL A 30 3.83 4.67 -8.57
C VAL A 30 4.91 4.00 -9.41
N ILE A 31 6.09 4.61 -9.50
CA ILE A 31 7.23 4.07 -10.26
C ILE A 31 7.75 2.78 -9.62
N LEU A 32 7.91 2.76 -8.29
CA LEU A 32 8.37 1.58 -7.57
C LEU A 32 7.38 0.43 -7.72
N LEU A 33 6.09 0.69 -7.54
CA LEU A 33 5.02 -0.31 -7.70
C LEU A 33 4.96 -0.85 -9.13
N GLY A 34 5.06 0.02 -10.14
CA GLY A 34 5.12 -0.42 -11.54
C GLY A 34 6.34 -1.28 -11.86
N ASN A 35 7.50 -0.97 -11.25
CA ASN A 35 8.69 -1.81 -11.35
C ASN A 35 8.53 -3.15 -10.64
N HIS A 36 7.86 -3.18 -9.48
CA HIS A 36 7.53 -4.40 -8.75
C HIS A 36 6.64 -5.33 -9.59
N VAL A 37 5.53 -4.82 -10.14
CA VAL A 37 4.62 -5.61 -11.00
C VAL A 37 5.37 -6.25 -12.17
N ARG A 38 6.37 -5.55 -12.74
CA ARG A 38 7.17 -6.08 -13.85
C ARG A 38 8.28 -7.04 -13.39
N TYR A 39 8.90 -6.78 -12.25
CA TYR A 39 10.11 -7.44 -11.76
C TYR A 39 10.12 -7.57 -10.22
N PRO A 40 9.24 -8.39 -9.63
CA PRO A 40 8.95 -8.36 -8.19
C PRO A 40 10.17 -8.68 -7.33
N ALA A 41 11.00 -9.64 -7.76
CA ALA A 41 12.23 -10.01 -7.04
C ALA A 41 13.31 -8.91 -7.03
N LYS A 42 13.28 -7.96 -7.97
CA LYS A 42 14.27 -6.87 -8.06
C LYS A 42 13.82 -5.61 -7.33
N TYR A 43 12.51 -5.42 -7.20
CA TYR A 43 11.91 -4.24 -6.59
C TYR A 43 10.94 -4.70 -5.49
N PRO A 44 11.45 -5.11 -4.32
CA PRO A 44 10.60 -5.48 -3.20
C PRO A 44 9.80 -4.26 -2.73
N VAL A 45 8.59 -4.53 -2.25
CA VAL A 45 7.65 -3.53 -1.71
C VAL A 45 7.06 -4.04 -0.40
N ASP A 46 6.53 -3.13 0.41
CA ASP A 46 5.62 -3.53 1.48
C ASP A 46 4.28 -3.91 0.84
N GLU A 47 3.91 -5.20 0.94
CA GLU A 47 2.69 -5.74 0.34
C GLU A 47 1.44 -5.02 0.86
N TRP A 48 1.44 -4.59 2.13
CA TRP A 48 0.32 -3.86 2.73
C TRP A 48 0.14 -2.49 2.07
N ALA A 49 1.23 -1.78 1.75
CA ALA A 49 1.16 -0.48 1.10
C ALA A 49 0.94 -0.58 -0.42
N ALA A 50 1.29 -1.72 -1.02
CA ALA A 50 1.25 -1.98 -2.45
C ALA A 50 -0.13 -2.47 -2.97
N ASP A 51 -0.84 -3.29 -2.20
CA ASP A 51 -2.24 -3.66 -2.48
C ASP A 51 -3.18 -2.52 -2.04
N VAL A 52 -3.24 -1.48 -2.87
CA VAL A 52 -3.96 -0.24 -2.57
C VAL A 52 -5.46 -0.33 -2.83
N ASN A 53 -5.92 -1.46 -3.38
CA ASN A 53 -7.32 -1.71 -3.68
C ASN A 53 -7.94 -2.83 -2.80
N CYS A 54 -7.11 -3.59 -2.08
CA CYS A 54 -7.47 -4.69 -1.18
C CYS A 54 -8.15 -5.86 -1.90
N ASP A 55 -7.62 -6.26 -3.06
CA ASP A 55 -8.05 -7.47 -3.78
C ASP A 55 -7.11 -8.66 -3.57
N SER A 56 -6.12 -8.53 -2.67
CA SER A 56 -5.10 -9.55 -2.36
C SER A 56 -4.15 -9.85 -3.53
N SER A 57 -4.13 -8.99 -4.55
CA SER A 57 -3.19 -9.04 -5.65
C SER A 57 -2.41 -7.72 -5.72
N ILE A 58 -1.13 -7.79 -6.09
CA ILE A 58 -0.33 -6.61 -6.39
C ILE A 58 -0.10 -6.61 -7.89
N ASP A 59 -0.90 -5.84 -8.62
CA ASP A 59 -0.90 -5.85 -10.08
C ASP A 59 -1.04 -4.45 -10.70
N ILE A 60 -1.33 -4.41 -12.01
CA ILE A 60 -1.42 -3.14 -12.74
C ILE A 60 -2.62 -2.29 -12.32
N GLY A 61 -3.65 -2.90 -11.74
CA GLY A 61 -4.80 -2.22 -11.13
C GLY A 61 -4.36 -1.29 -10.01
N ASP A 62 -3.46 -1.77 -9.13
CA ASP A 62 -2.89 -0.98 -8.03
C ASP A 62 -2.06 0.20 -8.54
N VAL A 63 -1.22 -0.04 -9.55
CA VAL A 63 -0.42 1.02 -10.19
C VAL A 63 -1.31 2.12 -10.77
N ILE A 64 -2.39 1.74 -11.46
CA ILE A 64 -3.33 2.70 -12.06
C ILE A 64 -4.09 3.46 -10.96
N LEU A 65 -4.56 2.77 -9.92
CA LEU A 65 -5.28 3.40 -8.82
C LEU A 65 -4.38 4.39 -8.07
N LEU A 66 -3.16 3.98 -7.72
CA LEU A 66 -2.18 4.82 -7.04
C LEU A 66 -1.80 6.04 -7.89
N GLY A 67 -1.55 5.86 -9.19
CA GLY A 67 -1.27 6.99 -10.09
C GLY A 67 -2.44 7.99 -10.20
N ASN A 68 -3.68 7.49 -10.22
CA ASN A 68 -4.86 8.33 -10.19
C ASN A 68 -5.02 9.05 -8.84
N HIS A 69 -4.69 8.39 -7.73
CA HIS A 69 -4.71 8.98 -6.39
C HIS A 69 -3.71 10.13 -6.27
N VAL A 70 -2.46 9.95 -6.70
CA VAL A 70 -1.43 11.01 -6.68
C VAL A 70 -1.91 12.28 -7.41
N ARG A 71 -2.66 12.11 -8.51
CA ARG A 71 -3.20 13.25 -9.28
C ARG A 71 -4.51 13.81 -8.69
N TYR A 72 -5.38 12.97 -8.15
CA TYR A 72 -6.74 13.31 -7.73
C TYR A 72 -7.16 12.52 -6.47
N PRO A 73 -6.56 12.79 -5.30
CA PRO A 73 -6.64 11.91 -4.14
C PRO A 73 -8.07 11.75 -3.60
N ALA A 74 -8.87 12.82 -3.64
CA ALA A 74 -10.26 12.79 -3.20
C ALA A 74 -11.19 11.96 -4.11
N LYS A 75 -10.83 11.77 -5.39
CA LYS A 75 -11.64 11.01 -6.36
C LYS A 75 -11.27 9.53 -6.39
N TYR A 76 -10.02 9.21 -6.04
CA TYR A 76 -9.47 7.86 -6.10
C TYR A 76 -8.91 7.49 -4.73
N PRO A 77 -9.75 7.27 -3.70
CA PRO A 77 -9.27 6.90 -2.38
C PRO A 77 -8.58 5.53 -2.42
N LEU A 78 -7.49 5.40 -1.66
CA LEU A 78 -6.79 4.13 -1.47
C LEU A 78 -7.42 3.33 -0.31
N ARG A 79 -7.31 2.01 -0.37
CA ARG A 79 -7.81 1.08 0.65
C ARG A 79 -6.84 -0.10 0.78
N CYS A 80 -5.96 -0.01 1.77
CA CYS A 80 -5.08 -1.10 2.16
C CYS A 80 -5.74 -1.92 3.28
N CYS A 81 -5.56 -3.23 3.27
CA CYS A 81 -6.14 -4.16 4.24
C CYS A 81 -5.05 -4.93 4.97
N GLU A 82 -5.36 -5.40 6.18
CA GLU A 82 -4.51 -6.42 6.82
C GLU A 82 -4.53 -7.68 5.95
N ILE A 83 -3.33 -8.14 5.55
CA ILE A 83 -3.11 -9.32 4.71
C ILE A 83 -2.92 -10.55 5.61
#